data_AF-A0A7C5V9K4-F1
#
_entry.id   AF-A0A7C5V9K4-F1
#
_cell.length_a   1.000
_cell.length_b   1.000
_cell.length_c   1.000
_cell.angle_alpha   90.00
_cell.angle_beta   90.00
_cell.angle_gamma   90.00
#
_symmetry.space_group_name_H-M   'P 1'
#
loop_
_entity.id
_entity.type
_entity.pdbx_description
1 polymer ?
#
loop_
_entity_poly.entity_id
_entity_poly.type
_entity_poly.pdbx_seq_one_letter_code
_entity_poly.pdbx_strand_id
1 'polypeptide(L)'
;MIAERVQPLNSQPVRLGDYVLYWMQQSQRVHWNHALAVAIEQANELKLPLLVGFGLTPSFPEANYRHYYFMMEGLVEVAAELRKLGAGWALRLGSPDEVCLELAQSAALVISDRGYLRIQREWRRRVAENAPCAVWQVESDVVVPVEVASSKEEYAARTLRPKIAKYIPRFIEPVSLPALHVRWTHSANAGEFADPEAMVNLVSKFPIDFSVSPSPLFRGGTREALRRFDDFLEKRFERYATDRSNPGADVTSGMSPYLHFGQISAAYLAWRVWQQPPSPSKEAFLEELIVRRELSMNFVFYNPRYDSYDAIP
;
A
#
# COMPACT_ATOMS: atom_id res chain seq x y z
N MET A 1 13.52 7.15 -10.23
CA MET A 1 12.37 7.60 -9.40
C MET A 1 11.49 8.55 -10.22
N ILE A 2 10.17 8.42 -10.18
CA ILE A 2 9.23 9.38 -10.81
C ILE A 2 8.88 10.43 -9.75
N ALA A 3 9.38 11.66 -9.92
CA ALA A 3 9.30 12.73 -8.92
C ALA A 3 7.85 13.05 -8.49
N GLU A 4 6.88 12.91 -9.41
CA GLU A 4 5.47 13.17 -9.15
C GLU A 4 4.81 12.20 -8.15
N ARG A 5 5.52 11.14 -7.72
CA ARG A 5 5.05 10.27 -6.64
C ARG A 5 5.40 10.79 -5.26
N VAL A 6 6.36 11.70 -5.12
CA VAL A 6 6.90 12.14 -3.83
C VAL A 6 6.38 13.53 -3.48
N GLN A 7 5.85 13.68 -2.27
CA GLN A 7 5.28 14.93 -1.77
C GLN A 7 5.80 15.22 -0.35
N PRO A 8 6.51 16.34 -0.12
CA PRO A 8 6.78 16.82 1.24
C PRO A 8 5.46 17.19 1.94
N LEU A 9 5.26 16.71 3.16
CA LEU A 9 4.07 17.01 3.98
C LEU A 9 4.30 18.13 4.99
N ASN A 10 5.56 18.47 5.29
CA ASN A 10 5.92 19.59 6.15
C ASN A 10 7.15 20.33 5.61
N SER A 11 7.54 21.41 6.29
CA SER A 11 8.73 22.22 5.96
C SER A 11 9.88 22.00 6.95
N GLN A 12 9.81 20.95 7.77
CA GLN A 12 10.90 20.60 8.68
C GLN A 12 12.11 20.12 7.87
N PRO A 13 13.34 20.41 8.32
CA PRO A 13 14.52 19.92 7.64
C PRO A 13 14.72 18.41 7.92
N VAL A 14 15.47 17.75 7.03
CA VAL A 14 16.15 16.51 7.40
C VAL A 14 17.15 16.87 8.51
N ARG A 15 17.15 16.07 9.59
CA ARG A 15 17.99 16.33 10.77
C ARG A 15 18.95 15.18 11.03
N LEU A 16 19.83 15.37 12.02
CA LEU A 16 20.59 14.26 12.58
C LEU A 16 19.64 13.27 13.27
N GLY A 17 19.82 11.99 12.99
CA GLY A 17 19.05 10.90 13.57
C GLY A 17 19.76 9.56 13.36
N ASP A 18 19.24 8.53 13.99
CA ASP A 18 19.83 7.19 14.02
C ASP A 18 19.47 6.36 12.77
N TYR A 19 18.38 6.73 12.08
CA TYR A 19 17.85 6.03 10.91
C TYR A 19 16.93 6.90 10.05
N VAL A 20 16.66 6.44 8.83
CA VAL A 20 15.47 6.84 8.06
C VAL A 20 14.32 5.94 8.45
N LEU A 21 13.14 6.51 8.70
CA LEU A 21 11.93 5.77 9.04
C LEU A 21 11.03 5.66 7.81
N TYR A 22 10.71 4.45 7.37
CA TYR A 22 9.55 4.20 6.51
C TYR A 22 8.36 3.80 7.39
N TRP A 23 7.39 4.70 7.55
CA TRP A 23 6.09 4.39 8.12
C TRP A 23 5.22 3.70 7.06
N MET A 24 5.18 2.37 7.14
CA MET A 24 4.34 1.54 6.30
C MET A 24 2.94 1.46 6.89
N GLN A 25 1.92 1.69 6.06
CA GLN A 25 0.52 1.59 6.46
C GLN A 25 -0.35 1.00 5.34
N GLN A 26 -0.37 1.64 4.17
CA GLN A 26 -1.22 1.23 3.05
C GLN A 26 -0.53 0.23 2.11
N SER A 27 0.78 0.38 1.87
CA SER A 27 1.56 -0.43 0.94
C SER A 27 2.26 -1.59 1.66
N GLN A 28 1.52 -2.57 2.16
CA GLN A 28 2.04 -3.67 2.98
C GLN A 28 2.75 -4.77 2.17
N ARG A 29 3.83 -4.38 1.49
CA ARG A 29 4.65 -5.25 0.64
C ARG A 29 6.07 -4.69 0.48
N VAL A 30 7.02 -5.56 0.16
CA VAL A 30 8.36 -5.16 -0.29
C VAL A 30 8.40 -5.04 -1.81
N HIS A 31 7.80 -6.01 -2.50
CA HIS A 31 7.73 -6.07 -3.96
C HIS A 31 6.95 -4.88 -4.56
N TRP A 32 7.53 -4.16 -5.54
CA TRP A 32 6.89 -3.03 -6.22
C TRP A 32 6.33 -1.96 -5.27
N ASN A 33 7.13 -1.59 -4.28
CA ASN A 33 6.82 -0.55 -3.31
C ASN A 33 7.68 0.70 -3.57
N HIS A 34 7.05 1.76 -4.09
CA HIS A 34 7.74 3.02 -4.39
C HIS A 34 8.17 3.75 -3.11
N ALA A 35 7.37 3.69 -2.04
CA ALA A 35 7.70 4.32 -0.76
C ALA A 35 8.94 3.66 -0.14
N LEU A 36 9.03 2.33 -0.20
CA LEU A 36 10.21 1.60 0.26
C LEU A 36 11.44 1.92 -0.60
N ALA A 37 11.30 2.01 -1.92
CA ALA A 37 12.42 2.38 -2.80
C ALA A 37 12.99 3.75 -2.43
N VAL A 38 12.12 4.75 -2.27
CA VAL A 38 12.52 6.11 -1.84
C VAL A 38 13.17 6.07 -0.45
N ALA A 39 12.63 5.30 0.49
CA ALA A 39 13.21 5.19 1.82
C ALA A 39 14.62 4.58 1.82
N ILE A 40 14.88 3.57 0.98
CA ILE A 40 16.22 2.99 0.80
C ILE A 40 17.17 4.00 0.15
N GLU A 41 16.73 4.70 -0.90
CA GLU A 41 17.52 5.75 -1.56
C GLU A 41 17.94 6.82 -0.55
N GLN A 42 17.01 7.33 0.25
CA GLN A 42 17.29 8.35 1.27
C GLN A 42 18.17 7.83 2.41
N ALA A 43 17.96 6.59 2.86
CA ALA A 43 18.83 5.95 3.85
C ALA A 43 20.29 5.86 3.35
N ASN A 44 20.46 5.49 2.08
CA ASN A 44 21.77 5.41 1.43
C ASN A 44 22.44 6.78 1.27
N GLU A 45 21.68 7.81 0.85
CA GLU A 45 22.18 9.19 0.72
C GLU A 45 22.64 9.76 2.07
N LEU A 46 21.87 9.51 3.13
CA LEU A 46 22.19 9.95 4.49
C LEU A 46 23.20 9.06 5.21
N LYS A 47 23.59 7.92 4.61
CA LYS A 47 24.47 6.90 5.21
C LYS A 47 23.92 6.39 6.56
N LEU A 48 22.62 6.22 6.64
CA LEU A 48 21.90 5.72 7.81
C LEU A 48 21.24 4.37 7.50
N PRO A 49 20.99 3.52 8.52
CA PRO A 49 20.16 2.35 8.33
C PRO A 49 18.68 2.76 8.10
N LEU A 50 17.89 1.82 7.57
CA LEU A 50 16.45 1.98 7.37
C LEU A 50 15.69 1.19 8.45
N LEU A 51 14.74 1.86 9.11
CA LEU A 51 13.71 1.21 9.95
C LEU A 51 12.37 1.29 9.22
N VAL A 52 11.66 0.17 9.12
CA VAL A 52 10.25 0.15 8.71
C VAL A 52 9.36 -0.01 9.93
N GLY A 53 8.49 0.96 10.19
CA GLY A 53 7.55 0.98 11.30
C GLY A 53 6.12 0.72 10.85
N PHE A 54 5.37 -0.07 11.63
CA PHE A 54 3.95 -0.34 11.42
C PHE A 54 3.17 -0.22 12.73
N GLY A 55 2.18 0.66 12.77
CA GLY A 55 1.26 0.79 13.91
C GLY A 55 0.00 -0.03 13.69
N LEU A 56 -0.21 -1.03 14.54
CA LEU A 56 -1.37 -1.91 14.53
C LEU A 56 -2.43 -1.39 15.52
N THR A 57 -3.43 -0.71 15.00
CA THR A 57 -4.58 -0.26 15.80
C THR A 57 -5.56 -1.41 16.02
N PRO A 58 -6.06 -1.61 17.26
CA PRO A 58 -7.07 -2.63 17.56
C PRO A 58 -8.50 -2.19 17.27
N SER A 59 -8.70 -0.96 16.78
CA SER A 59 -10.02 -0.33 16.63
C SER A 59 -10.22 0.29 15.25
N PHE A 60 -9.69 -0.35 14.19
CA PHE A 60 -9.96 0.13 12.84
C PHE A 60 -11.46 -0.02 12.52
N PRO A 61 -12.15 1.01 12.01
CA PRO A 61 -13.58 0.97 11.76
C PRO A 61 -13.98 -0.26 10.92
N GLU A 62 -15.01 -0.98 11.37
CA GLU A 62 -15.62 -2.12 10.68
C GLU A 62 -14.69 -3.33 10.44
N ALA A 63 -13.45 -3.30 10.94
CA ALA A 63 -12.55 -4.43 10.87
C ALA A 63 -12.97 -5.54 11.86
N ASN A 64 -12.79 -6.78 11.43
CA ASN A 64 -13.11 -7.98 12.20
C ASN A 64 -11.93 -8.96 12.13
N TYR A 65 -12.04 -10.09 12.82
CA TYR A 65 -10.95 -11.06 12.93
C TYR A 65 -10.42 -11.54 11.58
N ARG A 66 -11.28 -11.77 10.58
CA ARG A 66 -10.85 -12.15 9.22
C ARG A 66 -9.93 -11.11 8.58
N HIS A 67 -10.26 -9.83 8.72
CA HIS A 67 -9.45 -8.74 8.16
C HIS A 67 -8.07 -8.70 8.80
N TYR A 68 -8.01 -8.72 10.13
CA TYR A 68 -6.73 -8.74 10.85
C TYR A 68 -5.91 -9.98 10.50
N TYR A 69 -6.53 -11.17 10.49
CA TYR A 69 -5.85 -12.42 10.16
C TYR A 69 -5.17 -12.34 8.77
N PHE A 70 -5.92 -11.93 7.74
CA PHE A 70 -5.39 -11.79 6.38
C PHE A 70 -4.27 -10.73 6.28
N MET A 71 -4.40 -9.62 7.01
CA MET A 71 -3.37 -8.59 7.08
C MET A 71 -2.08 -9.15 7.70
N MET A 72 -2.20 -9.87 8.82
CA MET A 72 -1.06 -10.40 9.57
C MET A 72 -0.29 -11.45 8.77
N GLU A 73 -0.99 -12.31 8.02
CA GLU A 73 -0.33 -13.26 7.10
C GLU A 73 0.64 -12.56 6.13
N GLY A 74 0.26 -11.38 5.63
CA GLY A 74 1.14 -10.57 4.78
C GLY A 74 2.26 -9.87 5.54
N LEU A 75 1.99 -9.34 6.74
CA LEU A 75 3.03 -8.65 7.53
C LEU A 75 4.16 -9.59 7.99
N VAL A 76 3.86 -10.87 8.23
CA VAL A 76 4.89 -11.89 8.51
C VAL A 76 5.86 -12.05 7.32
N GLU A 77 5.33 -12.05 6.09
CA GLU A 77 6.14 -12.09 4.88
C GLU A 77 6.99 -10.81 4.74
N VAL A 78 6.37 -9.63 4.92
CA VAL A 78 7.06 -8.33 4.89
C VAL A 78 8.24 -8.30 5.87
N ALA A 79 8.03 -8.69 7.12
CA ALA A 79 9.09 -8.72 8.13
C ALA A 79 10.25 -9.65 7.74
N ALA A 80 9.97 -10.79 7.11
CA ALA A 80 11.00 -11.70 6.61
C ALA A 80 11.77 -11.12 5.42
N GLU A 81 11.09 -10.44 4.49
CA GLU A 81 11.72 -9.82 3.32
C GLU A 81 12.57 -8.60 3.69
N LEU A 82 12.10 -7.74 4.61
CA LEU A 82 12.87 -6.59 5.09
C LEU A 82 14.15 -7.00 5.81
N ARG A 83 14.12 -8.08 6.62
CA ARG A 83 15.31 -8.64 7.26
C ARG A 83 16.34 -9.12 6.23
N LYS A 84 15.89 -9.73 5.11
CA LYS A 84 16.80 -10.13 4.02
C LYS A 84 17.44 -8.93 3.32
N LEU A 85 16.71 -7.82 3.18
CA LEU A 85 17.24 -6.56 2.67
C LEU A 85 18.22 -5.87 3.65
N GLY A 86 18.23 -6.30 4.92
CA GLY A 86 19.04 -5.69 5.97
C GLY A 86 18.40 -4.45 6.62
N ALA A 87 17.10 -4.23 6.41
CA ALA A 87 16.33 -3.19 7.07
C ALA A 87 15.78 -3.67 8.42
N GLY A 88 15.56 -2.74 9.35
CA GLY A 88 14.85 -2.99 10.60
C GLY A 88 13.35 -3.09 10.38
N TRP A 89 12.66 -3.82 11.25
CA TRP A 89 11.19 -3.93 11.28
C TRP A 89 10.68 -3.64 12.68
N ALA A 90 9.67 -2.80 12.82
CA ALA A 90 9.03 -2.49 14.09
C ALA A 90 7.51 -2.47 13.96
N LEU A 91 6.85 -3.55 14.41
CA LEU A 91 5.41 -3.56 14.63
C LEU A 91 5.10 -3.16 16.08
N ARG A 92 4.21 -2.18 16.26
CA ARG A 92 3.76 -1.69 17.57
C ARG A 92 2.24 -1.72 17.63
N LEU A 93 1.70 -2.07 18.80
CA LEU A 93 0.28 -1.85 19.08
C LEU A 93 0.04 -0.37 19.38
N GLY A 94 -0.99 0.21 18.76
CA GLY A 94 -1.34 1.61 18.97
C GLY A 94 -1.89 2.28 17.71
N SER A 95 -2.27 3.54 17.85
CA SER A 95 -2.69 4.33 16.70
C SER A 95 -1.53 4.51 15.71
N PRO A 96 -1.74 4.38 14.38
CA PRO A 96 -0.66 4.42 13.40
C PRO A 96 0.20 5.69 13.43
N ASP A 97 -0.43 6.84 13.62
CA ASP A 97 0.20 8.15 13.78
C ASP A 97 1.04 8.25 15.07
N GLU A 98 0.54 7.74 16.19
CA GLU A 98 1.25 7.77 17.48
C GLU A 98 2.50 6.89 17.45
N VAL A 99 2.37 5.69 16.90
CA VAL A 99 3.50 4.79 16.66
C VAL A 99 4.53 5.45 15.74
N CYS A 100 4.08 6.11 14.67
CA CYS A 100 4.97 6.84 13.78
C CYS A 100 5.71 7.98 14.51
N LEU A 101 5.00 8.77 15.33
CA LEU A 101 5.59 9.89 16.08
C LEU A 101 6.59 9.45 17.14
N GLU A 102 6.34 8.31 17.81
CA GLU A 102 7.27 7.69 18.74
C GLU A 102 8.56 7.28 18.02
N LEU A 103 8.45 6.55 16.91
CA LEU A 103 9.61 6.14 16.11
C LEU A 103 10.31 7.34 15.46
N ALA A 104 9.58 8.41 15.12
CA ALA A 104 10.17 9.60 14.52
C ALA A 104 11.12 10.36 15.46
N GLN A 105 11.06 10.12 16.78
CA GLN A 105 11.93 10.80 17.77
C GLN A 105 13.43 10.54 17.55
N SER A 106 13.81 9.42 16.95
CA SER A 106 15.19 9.11 16.54
C SER A 106 15.41 9.18 15.02
N ALA A 107 14.37 9.45 14.23
CA ALA A 107 14.48 9.46 12.78
C ALA A 107 15.06 10.78 12.23
N ALA A 108 15.93 10.65 11.23
CA ALA A 108 16.46 11.76 10.43
C ALA A 108 15.42 12.30 9.43
N LEU A 109 14.62 11.39 8.87
CA LEU A 109 13.59 11.63 7.86
C LEU A 109 12.50 10.56 8.01
N VAL A 110 11.23 10.96 7.87
CA VAL A 110 10.09 10.05 7.78
C VAL A 110 9.61 9.98 6.34
N ILE A 111 9.52 8.77 5.80
CA ILE A 111 8.83 8.43 4.56
C ILE A 111 7.55 7.71 4.93
N SER A 112 6.42 8.11 4.36
CA SER A 112 5.13 7.44 4.50
C SER A 112 4.64 6.99 3.13
N ASP A 113 3.94 5.86 3.05
CA ASP A 113 3.07 5.60 1.90
C ASP A 113 1.83 6.49 1.94
N ARG A 114 0.96 6.41 0.92
CA ARG A 114 -0.23 7.26 0.81
C ARG A 114 -1.50 6.51 1.20
N GLY A 115 -2.37 7.19 1.93
CA GLY A 115 -3.73 6.74 2.23
C GLY A 115 -4.74 7.82 1.81
N TYR A 116 -5.88 7.38 1.30
CA TYR A 116 -6.88 8.26 0.68
C TYR A 116 -8.05 8.58 1.61
N LEU A 117 -8.40 7.66 2.51
CA LEU A 117 -9.53 7.84 3.41
C LEU A 117 -9.29 8.98 4.40
N ARG A 118 -10.37 9.59 4.89
CA ARG A 118 -10.36 10.70 5.85
C ARG A 118 -9.42 10.42 7.04
N ILE A 119 -9.61 9.29 7.73
CA ILE A 119 -8.80 8.89 8.88
C ILE A 119 -7.31 8.73 8.53
N GLN A 120 -7.01 8.20 7.34
CA GLN A 120 -5.64 7.99 6.88
C GLN A 120 -4.93 9.30 6.57
N ARG A 121 -5.65 10.29 6.04
CA ARG A 121 -5.17 11.65 5.78
C ARG A 121 -5.00 12.43 7.08
N GLU A 122 -5.90 12.24 8.05
CA GLU A 122 -5.81 12.82 9.39
C GLU A 122 -4.55 12.35 10.12
N TRP A 123 -4.27 11.04 10.12
CA TRP A 123 -3.03 10.51 10.69
C TRP A 123 -1.78 11.14 10.08
N ARG A 124 -1.71 11.21 8.74
CA ARG A 124 -0.57 11.82 8.03
C ARG A 124 -0.43 13.31 8.32
N ARG A 125 -1.54 14.04 8.47
CA ARG A 125 -1.54 15.43 8.90
C ARG A 125 -0.96 15.59 10.32
N ARG A 126 -1.43 14.79 11.28
CA ARG A 126 -0.92 14.80 12.65
C ARG A 126 0.58 14.50 12.68
N VAL A 127 1.03 13.49 11.93
CA VAL A 127 2.46 13.17 11.82
C VAL A 127 3.25 14.35 11.23
N ALA A 128 2.79 14.94 10.13
CA ALA A 128 3.46 16.08 9.49
C ALA A 128 3.59 17.30 10.42
N GLU A 129 2.55 17.57 11.23
CA GLU A 129 2.51 18.69 12.18
C GLU A 129 3.41 18.47 13.40
N ASN A 130 3.58 17.21 13.86
CA ASN A 130 4.20 16.91 15.15
C ASN A 130 5.56 16.19 15.04
N ALA A 131 5.95 15.70 13.87
CA ALA A 131 7.24 15.03 13.70
C ALA A 131 8.40 16.03 13.88
N PRO A 132 9.50 15.63 14.54
CA PRO A 132 10.66 16.49 14.75
C PRO A 132 11.55 16.67 13.51
N CYS A 133 11.19 16.07 12.37
CA CYS A 133 11.97 16.03 11.14
C CYS A 133 11.08 16.13 9.90
N ALA A 134 11.73 16.21 8.73
CA ALA A 134 11.06 16.14 7.44
C ALA A 134 10.14 14.90 7.35
N VAL A 135 8.94 15.11 6.79
CA VAL A 135 7.98 14.03 6.49
C VAL A 135 7.63 14.07 5.01
N TRP A 136 7.90 13.00 4.28
CA TRP A 136 7.54 12.86 2.87
C TRP A 136 6.53 11.73 2.69
N GLN A 137 5.56 11.95 1.82
CA GLN A 137 4.59 10.96 1.37
C GLN A 137 4.96 10.47 -0.02
N VAL A 138 4.83 9.16 -0.26
CA VAL A 138 5.12 8.54 -1.54
C VAL A 138 3.92 7.71 -2.02
N GLU A 139 3.47 8.01 -3.24
CA GLU A 139 2.40 7.25 -3.90
C GLU A 139 2.90 5.91 -4.43
N SER A 140 2.35 4.82 -3.90
CA SER A 140 2.75 3.45 -4.23
C SER A 140 1.57 2.53 -4.57
N ASP A 141 0.31 2.93 -4.34
CA ASP A 141 -0.88 2.08 -4.45
C ASP A 141 -1.79 2.40 -5.66
N VAL A 142 -1.65 3.56 -6.29
CA VAL A 142 -2.23 3.83 -7.62
C VAL A 142 -1.15 3.79 -8.72
N VAL A 143 -1.56 3.43 -9.93
CA VAL A 143 -0.70 3.48 -11.11
C VAL A 143 -0.32 4.93 -11.37
N VAL A 144 -1.29 5.82 -11.56
CA VAL A 144 -1.03 7.24 -11.79
C VAL A 144 -1.43 8.05 -10.56
N PRO A 145 -0.53 8.83 -9.94
CA PRO A 145 -0.90 9.68 -8.80
C PRO A 145 -2.13 10.54 -9.12
N VAL A 146 -3.07 10.64 -8.18
CA VAL A 146 -4.40 11.22 -8.42
C VAL A 146 -4.32 12.65 -8.99
N GLU A 147 -3.41 13.47 -8.48
CA GLU A 147 -3.20 14.85 -8.94
C GLU A 147 -2.57 14.94 -10.32
N VAL A 148 -1.81 13.92 -10.74
CA VAL A 148 -1.29 13.81 -12.11
C VAL A 148 -2.42 13.41 -13.05
N ALA A 149 -3.28 12.48 -12.62
CA ALA A 149 -4.39 11.99 -13.43
C ALA A 149 -5.46 13.07 -13.70
N SER A 150 -5.81 13.89 -12.70
CA SER A 150 -6.69 15.04 -12.86
C SER A 150 -6.45 16.06 -11.76
N SER A 151 -6.72 17.35 -12.04
CA SER A 151 -6.65 18.43 -11.05
C SER A 151 -7.95 18.64 -10.26
N LYS A 152 -8.97 17.82 -10.51
CA LYS A 152 -10.30 17.91 -9.89
C LYS A 152 -10.99 16.55 -9.80
N GLU A 153 -12.11 16.53 -9.09
CA GLU A 153 -13.05 15.42 -9.10
C GLU A 153 -13.58 15.17 -10.52
N GLU A 154 -13.55 13.92 -10.94
CA GLU A 154 -14.16 13.43 -12.18
C GLU A 154 -15.46 12.70 -11.88
N TYR A 155 -16.57 13.13 -12.47
CA TYR A 155 -17.89 12.53 -12.18
C TYR A 155 -18.11 11.17 -12.84
N ALA A 156 -17.27 10.76 -13.80
CA ALA A 156 -17.43 9.50 -14.52
C ALA A 156 -16.13 8.96 -15.11
N ALA A 157 -16.08 7.63 -15.31
CA ALA A 157 -14.98 6.96 -15.99
C ALA A 157 -14.69 7.56 -17.37
N ARG A 158 -15.73 8.00 -18.11
CA ARG A 158 -15.57 8.61 -19.43
C ARG A 158 -14.77 9.91 -19.43
N THR A 159 -14.73 10.65 -18.32
CA THR A 159 -13.99 11.91 -18.23
C THR A 159 -12.58 11.72 -17.67
N LEU A 160 -12.40 10.75 -16.76
CA LEU A 160 -11.07 10.37 -16.27
C LEU A 160 -10.25 9.63 -17.33
N ARG A 161 -10.85 8.68 -18.05
CA ARG A 161 -10.17 7.79 -19.02
C ARG A 161 -9.21 8.50 -19.98
N PRO A 162 -9.61 9.54 -20.74
CA PRO A 162 -8.69 10.20 -21.66
C PRO A 162 -7.54 10.93 -20.94
N LYS A 163 -7.74 11.35 -19.68
CA LYS A 163 -6.72 12.05 -18.90
C LYS A 163 -5.69 11.12 -18.31
N ILE A 164 -6.13 9.98 -17.76
CA ILE A 164 -5.22 9.00 -17.14
C ILE A 164 -4.47 8.18 -18.19
N ALA A 165 -5.11 7.84 -19.32
CA ALA A 165 -4.54 6.95 -20.34
C ALA A 165 -3.19 7.42 -20.89
N LYS A 166 -3.01 8.74 -21.10
CA LYS A 166 -1.76 9.31 -21.60
C LYS A 166 -0.58 9.15 -20.63
N TYR A 167 -0.84 8.92 -19.34
CA TYR A 167 0.20 8.73 -18.33
C TYR A 167 0.52 7.26 -18.08
N ILE A 168 -0.41 6.33 -18.35
CA ILE A 168 -0.25 4.90 -18.05
C ILE A 168 1.12 4.35 -18.49
N PRO A 169 1.58 4.53 -19.76
CA PRO A 169 2.84 3.93 -20.21
C PRO A 169 4.06 4.35 -19.39
N ARG A 170 4.08 5.58 -18.86
CA ARG A 170 5.17 6.11 -18.04
C ARG A 170 5.13 5.58 -16.60
N PHE A 171 3.95 5.24 -16.09
CA PHE A 171 3.76 4.92 -14.68
C PHE A 171 3.65 3.42 -14.38
N ILE A 172 3.67 2.56 -15.40
CA ILE A 172 3.74 1.09 -15.29
C ILE A 172 5.17 0.56 -15.44
N GLU A 173 6.18 1.37 -15.17
CA GLU A 173 7.58 0.94 -15.24
C GLU A 173 7.98 0.08 -14.03
N PRO A 174 8.86 -0.92 -14.19
CA PRO A 174 9.39 -1.70 -13.08
C PRO A 174 10.04 -0.84 -11.99
N VAL A 175 9.71 -1.16 -10.74
CA VAL A 175 10.32 -0.54 -9.56
C VAL A 175 11.42 -1.47 -9.05
N SER A 176 12.67 -1.04 -9.13
CA SER A 176 13.80 -1.72 -8.50
C SER A 176 14.03 -1.16 -7.10
N LEU A 177 14.36 -2.04 -6.15
CA LEU A 177 14.85 -1.64 -4.83
C LEU A 177 16.39 -1.58 -4.89
N PRO A 178 17.02 -0.45 -4.55
CA PRO A 178 18.46 -0.40 -4.42
C PRO A 178 18.93 -1.32 -3.28
N ALA A 179 20.21 -1.71 -3.30
CA ALA A 179 20.81 -2.36 -2.16
C ALA A 179 20.96 -1.35 -1.01
N LEU A 180 20.59 -1.75 0.21
CA LEU A 180 20.80 -0.93 1.40
C LEU A 180 22.29 -0.97 1.79
N HIS A 181 22.92 0.21 1.89
CA HIS A 181 24.35 0.33 2.17
C HIS A 181 24.70 0.13 3.64
N VAL A 182 23.81 0.57 4.55
CA VAL A 182 23.98 0.46 5.99
C VAL A 182 22.94 -0.51 6.54
N ARG A 183 23.41 -1.66 7.03
CA ARG A 183 22.53 -2.65 7.63
C ARG A 183 22.01 -2.18 8.97
N TRP A 184 20.79 -2.58 9.28
CA TRP A 184 20.22 -2.43 10.61
C TRP A 184 21.00 -3.29 11.63
N THR A 185 21.64 -2.63 12.59
CA THR A 185 22.43 -3.29 13.66
C THR A 185 21.90 -2.98 15.06
N HIS A 186 20.93 -2.07 15.19
CA HIS A 186 20.34 -1.73 16.47
C HIS A 186 19.44 -2.86 16.97
N SER A 187 19.58 -3.26 18.23
CA SER A 187 18.60 -4.13 18.89
C SER A 187 17.36 -3.31 19.23
N ALA A 188 16.53 -3.00 18.24
CA ALA A 188 15.23 -2.44 18.58
C ALA A 188 14.44 -3.51 19.35
N ASN A 189 13.86 -3.11 20.48
CA ASN A 189 12.78 -3.79 21.17
C ASN A 189 11.53 -3.94 20.28
N ALA A 190 11.68 -4.21 19.00
CA ALA A 190 10.64 -4.23 17.99
C ALA A 190 9.74 -5.45 18.20
N GLY A 191 8.43 -5.29 18.06
CA GLY A 191 7.49 -6.40 17.96
C GLY A 191 7.74 -7.20 16.68
N GLU A 192 8.85 -7.91 16.60
CA GLU A 192 9.09 -8.88 15.54
C GLU A 192 8.25 -10.11 15.83
N PHE A 193 7.22 -10.31 15.02
CA PHE A 193 6.47 -11.55 15.01
C PHE A 193 6.84 -12.30 13.73
N ALA A 194 7.53 -13.42 13.88
CA ALA A 194 7.89 -14.28 12.76
C ALA A 194 6.86 -15.38 12.48
N ASP A 195 5.88 -15.56 13.39
CA ASP A 195 5.00 -16.72 13.43
C ASP A 195 3.52 -16.31 13.46
N PRO A 196 2.68 -16.83 12.54
CA PRO A 196 1.23 -16.68 12.59
C PRO A 196 0.58 -17.01 13.95
N GLU A 197 1.08 -17.97 14.73
CA GLU A 197 0.49 -18.27 16.06
C GLU A 197 0.67 -17.11 17.04
N ALA A 198 1.84 -16.47 17.04
CA ALA A 198 2.07 -15.25 17.82
C ALA A 198 1.17 -14.10 17.37
N MET A 199 0.85 -14.02 16.08
CA MET A 199 -0.11 -13.06 15.51
C MET A 199 -1.55 -13.33 15.97
N VAL A 200 -1.98 -14.60 15.97
CA VAL A 200 -3.31 -14.99 16.46
C VAL A 200 -3.44 -14.60 17.94
N ASN A 201 -2.42 -14.89 18.75
CA ASN A 201 -2.40 -14.48 20.15
C ASN A 201 -2.46 -12.95 20.34
N LEU A 202 -1.82 -12.18 19.45
CA LEU A 202 -1.89 -10.71 19.48
C LEU A 202 -3.31 -10.21 19.15
N VAL A 203 -3.87 -10.67 18.04
CA VAL A 203 -5.18 -10.25 17.52
C VAL A 203 -6.32 -10.73 18.43
N SER A 204 -6.17 -11.88 19.09
CA SER A 204 -7.18 -12.42 20.04
C SER A 204 -7.49 -11.49 21.21
N LYS A 205 -6.60 -10.52 21.49
CA LYS A 205 -6.76 -9.54 22.57
C LYS A 205 -7.49 -8.27 22.11
N PHE A 206 -7.81 -8.15 20.82
CA PHE A 206 -8.44 -6.95 20.29
C PHE A 206 -9.96 -6.97 20.57
N PRO A 207 -10.58 -5.80 20.83
CA PRO A 207 -12.02 -5.68 20.99
C PRO A 207 -12.71 -5.66 19.61
N ILE A 208 -12.57 -6.75 18.85
CA ILE A 208 -13.08 -6.89 17.48
C ILE A 208 -14.08 -8.03 17.38
N ASP A 209 -14.83 -8.05 16.27
CA ASP A 209 -15.76 -9.13 15.98
C ASP A 209 -15.02 -10.43 15.54
N PHE A 210 -15.28 -11.53 16.24
CA PHE A 210 -14.75 -12.87 15.95
C PHE A 210 -15.78 -13.81 15.32
N SER A 211 -17.01 -13.36 15.07
CA SER A 211 -18.07 -14.17 14.46
C SER A 211 -17.73 -14.59 13.02
N VAL A 212 -16.89 -13.82 12.35
CA VAL A 212 -16.43 -14.07 10.98
C VAL A 212 -15.05 -14.73 11.00
N SER A 213 -15.02 -16.04 10.72
CA SER A 213 -13.77 -16.81 10.67
C SER A 213 -12.85 -16.38 9.51
N PRO A 214 -11.53 -16.66 9.59
CA PRO A 214 -10.60 -16.47 8.48
C PRO A 214 -11.11 -17.12 7.17
N SER A 215 -10.71 -16.55 6.04
CA SER A 215 -11.16 -17.05 4.75
C SER A 215 -10.54 -18.41 4.44
N PRO A 216 -11.33 -19.45 4.09
CA PRO A 216 -10.78 -20.72 3.61
C PRO A 216 -10.24 -20.62 2.17
N LEU A 217 -10.63 -19.56 1.45
CA LEU A 217 -10.31 -19.37 0.03
C LEU A 217 -9.14 -18.43 -0.20
N PHE A 218 -8.87 -17.51 0.72
CA PHE A 218 -7.89 -16.44 0.54
C PHE A 218 -6.90 -16.45 1.69
N ARG A 219 -5.62 -16.57 1.32
CA ARG A 219 -4.49 -16.43 2.22
C ARG A 219 -3.78 -15.12 1.91
N GLY A 220 -3.44 -14.34 2.94
CA GLY A 220 -2.72 -13.08 2.80
C GLY A 220 -1.27 -13.28 2.37
N GLY A 221 -0.66 -12.18 1.92
CA GLY A 221 0.76 -12.10 1.56
C GLY A 221 1.01 -11.87 0.07
N THR A 222 2.15 -11.24 -0.20
CA THR A 222 2.59 -10.87 -1.55
C THR A 222 2.78 -12.12 -2.41
N ARG A 223 3.42 -13.16 -1.87
CA ARG A 223 3.67 -14.40 -2.61
C ARG A 223 2.40 -15.08 -3.10
N GLU A 224 1.37 -15.15 -2.26
CA GLU A 224 0.09 -15.74 -2.64
C GLU A 224 -0.64 -14.87 -3.68
N ALA A 225 -0.57 -13.54 -3.53
CA ALA A 225 -1.12 -12.61 -4.52
C ALA A 225 -0.50 -12.83 -5.90
N LEU A 226 0.83 -12.93 -5.97
CA LEU A 226 1.58 -13.19 -7.20
C LEU A 226 1.17 -14.53 -7.83
N ARG A 227 1.18 -15.61 -7.03
CA ARG A 227 0.81 -16.96 -7.48
C ARG A 227 -0.61 -17.00 -8.07
N ARG A 228 -1.57 -16.36 -7.40
CA ARG A 228 -2.97 -16.30 -7.87
C ARG A 228 -3.12 -15.48 -9.13
N PHE A 229 -2.36 -14.39 -9.24
CA PHE A 229 -2.42 -13.56 -10.42
C PHE A 229 -1.82 -14.24 -11.64
N ASP A 230 -0.73 -14.98 -11.46
CA ASP A 230 -0.15 -15.85 -12.51
C ASP A 230 -1.17 -16.88 -12.98
N ASP A 231 -1.81 -17.59 -12.05
CA ASP A 231 -2.87 -18.56 -12.35
C ASP A 231 -4.06 -17.92 -13.10
N PHE A 232 -4.47 -16.70 -12.71
CA PHE A 232 -5.49 -15.94 -13.41
C PHE A 232 -5.08 -15.64 -14.86
N LEU A 233 -3.88 -15.11 -15.06
CA LEU A 233 -3.36 -14.78 -16.40
C LEU A 233 -3.27 -16.02 -17.30
N GLU A 234 -2.87 -17.15 -16.75
CA GLU A 234 -2.70 -18.41 -17.50
C GLU A 234 -4.03 -19.09 -17.84
N LYS A 235 -5.01 -19.09 -16.92
CA LYS A 235 -6.16 -20.00 -17.02
C LYS A 235 -7.50 -19.32 -17.26
N ARG A 236 -7.64 -18.07 -16.85
CA ARG A 236 -8.95 -17.38 -16.76
C ARG A 236 -9.01 -16.07 -17.53
N PHE A 237 -7.86 -15.44 -17.76
CA PHE A 237 -7.76 -14.11 -18.35
C PHE A 237 -8.37 -13.99 -19.74
N GLU A 238 -8.23 -15.01 -20.60
CA GLU A 238 -8.83 -14.98 -21.94
C GLU A 238 -10.35 -14.75 -21.89
N ARG A 239 -11.04 -15.39 -20.94
CA ARG A 239 -12.50 -15.29 -20.74
C ARG A 239 -12.94 -14.11 -19.88
N TYR A 240 -12.01 -13.31 -19.36
CA TYR A 240 -12.33 -12.22 -18.43
C TYR A 240 -13.32 -11.22 -19.05
N ALA A 241 -13.10 -10.76 -20.28
CA ALA A 241 -13.98 -9.78 -20.91
C ALA A 241 -15.41 -10.28 -21.08
N THR A 242 -15.61 -11.55 -21.43
CA THR A 242 -16.93 -12.11 -21.73
C THR A 242 -17.68 -12.49 -20.46
N ASP A 243 -16.98 -13.02 -19.45
CA ASP A 243 -17.61 -13.75 -18.36
C ASP A 243 -17.55 -13.02 -17.01
N ARG A 244 -16.81 -11.90 -16.87
CA ARG A 244 -16.64 -11.17 -15.59
C ARG A 244 -17.92 -10.72 -14.91
N SER A 245 -19.02 -10.59 -15.66
CA SER A 245 -20.34 -10.21 -15.15
C SER A 245 -21.20 -11.41 -14.76
N ASN A 246 -20.73 -12.64 -15.00
CA ASN A 246 -21.42 -13.86 -14.60
C ASN A 246 -20.92 -14.31 -13.21
N PRO A 247 -21.72 -14.21 -12.14
CA PRO A 247 -21.30 -14.59 -10.79
C PRO A 247 -21.05 -16.09 -10.63
N GLY A 248 -21.57 -16.94 -11.53
CA GLY A 248 -21.29 -18.38 -11.54
C GLY A 248 -19.98 -18.75 -12.25
N ALA A 249 -19.31 -17.79 -12.90
CA ALA A 249 -18.04 -18.01 -13.58
C ALA A 249 -16.87 -17.59 -12.68
N ASP A 250 -16.00 -18.54 -12.33
CA ASP A 250 -14.74 -18.23 -11.67
C ASP A 250 -13.73 -17.70 -12.69
N VAL A 251 -13.89 -16.43 -13.08
CA VAL A 251 -13.06 -15.77 -14.11
C VAL A 251 -12.48 -14.44 -13.65
N THR A 252 -12.75 -14.00 -12.41
CA THR A 252 -12.17 -12.77 -11.87
C THR A 252 -10.76 -13.02 -11.33
N SER A 253 -9.94 -11.98 -11.19
CA SER A 253 -8.57 -12.13 -10.72
C SER A 253 -8.46 -12.46 -9.23
N GLY A 254 -9.49 -12.18 -8.44
CA GLY A 254 -9.44 -12.32 -6.98
C GLY A 254 -8.44 -11.38 -6.29
N MET A 255 -8.00 -10.31 -6.98
CA MET A 255 -6.94 -9.42 -6.47
C MET A 255 -7.42 -8.35 -5.48
N SER A 256 -8.72 -8.17 -5.30
CA SER A 256 -9.26 -7.08 -4.46
C SER A 256 -8.81 -7.15 -2.99
N PRO A 257 -8.72 -8.32 -2.30
CA PRO A 257 -8.24 -8.34 -0.91
C PRO A 257 -6.77 -7.94 -0.82
N TYR A 258 -5.95 -8.38 -1.78
CA TYR A 258 -4.53 -8.07 -1.83
C TYR A 258 -4.28 -6.59 -2.15
N LEU A 259 -5.05 -6.01 -3.07
CA LEU A 259 -5.01 -4.58 -3.39
C LEU A 259 -5.48 -3.71 -2.22
N HIS A 260 -6.48 -4.17 -1.46
CA HIS A 260 -7.00 -3.45 -0.30
C HIS A 260 -5.94 -3.28 0.80
N PHE A 261 -5.22 -4.36 1.14
CA PHE A 261 -4.13 -4.32 2.12
C PHE A 261 -2.78 -3.88 1.52
N GLY A 262 -2.74 -3.58 0.21
CA GLY A 262 -1.50 -3.23 -0.48
C GLY A 262 -0.45 -4.34 -0.49
N GLN A 263 -0.87 -5.61 -0.40
CA GLN A 263 -0.02 -6.80 -0.53
C GLN A 263 0.36 -7.08 -2.00
N ILE A 264 -0.24 -6.37 -2.95
CA ILE A 264 0.19 -6.36 -4.36
C ILE A 264 0.04 -4.96 -4.96
N SER A 265 0.97 -4.57 -5.84
CA SER A 265 0.96 -3.27 -6.50
C SER A 265 0.00 -3.25 -7.68
N ALA A 266 -0.87 -2.24 -7.77
CA ALA A 266 -1.69 -2.02 -8.96
C ALA A 266 -0.82 -1.75 -10.21
N ALA A 267 0.31 -1.04 -10.05
CA ALA A 267 1.26 -0.80 -11.14
C ALA A 267 1.90 -2.11 -11.63
N TYR A 268 2.20 -3.04 -10.73
CA TYR A 268 2.69 -4.37 -11.10
C TYR A 268 1.65 -5.16 -11.92
N LEU A 269 0.41 -5.22 -11.44
CA LEU A 269 -0.68 -5.91 -12.14
C LEU A 269 -0.90 -5.30 -13.53
N ALA A 270 -0.89 -3.97 -13.62
CA ALA A 270 -1.00 -3.24 -14.87
C ALA A 270 0.17 -3.55 -15.82
N TRP A 271 1.41 -3.53 -15.34
CA TRP A 271 2.60 -3.87 -16.12
C TRP A 271 2.58 -5.30 -16.65
N ARG A 272 2.15 -6.28 -15.84
CA ARG A 272 2.00 -7.68 -16.26
C ARG A 272 0.94 -7.87 -17.34
N VAL A 273 -0.19 -7.18 -17.22
CA VAL A 273 -1.27 -7.20 -18.23
C VAL A 273 -0.89 -6.41 -19.47
N TRP A 274 -0.12 -5.34 -19.32
CA TRP A 274 0.39 -4.54 -20.43
C TRP A 274 1.29 -5.35 -21.36
N GLN A 275 2.01 -6.34 -20.83
CA GLN A 275 2.84 -7.27 -21.61
C GLN A 275 2.05 -8.37 -22.33
N GLN A 276 0.76 -8.56 -22.02
CA GLN A 276 -0.06 -9.54 -22.73
C GLN A 276 -0.37 -9.07 -24.15
N PRO A 277 -0.61 -10.00 -25.11
CA PRO A 277 -1.08 -9.64 -26.44
C PRO A 277 -2.35 -8.78 -26.40
N PRO A 278 -2.56 -7.89 -27.40
CA PRO A 278 -3.82 -7.16 -27.53
C PRO A 278 -5.02 -8.11 -27.53
N SER A 279 -5.98 -7.86 -26.65
CA SER A 279 -7.21 -8.65 -26.52
C SER A 279 -8.29 -7.83 -25.81
N PRO A 280 -9.58 -8.15 -26.01
CA PRO A 280 -10.67 -7.54 -25.25
C PRO A 280 -10.49 -7.67 -23.73
N SER A 281 -9.93 -8.80 -23.27
CA SER A 281 -9.66 -9.05 -21.85
C SER A 281 -8.57 -8.16 -21.27
N LYS A 282 -7.53 -7.84 -22.05
CA LYS A 282 -6.51 -6.85 -21.68
C LYS A 282 -7.12 -5.46 -21.49
N GLU A 283 -7.91 -5.00 -22.45
CA GLU A 283 -8.58 -3.69 -22.37
C GLU A 283 -9.54 -3.62 -21.19
N ALA A 284 -10.40 -4.64 -21.04
CA ALA A 284 -11.36 -4.73 -19.96
C ALA A 284 -10.69 -4.79 -18.58
N PHE A 285 -9.59 -5.52 -18.43
CA PHE A 285 -8.89 -5.64 -17.16
C PHE A 285 -8.21 -4.32 -16.77
N LEU A 286 -7.53 -3.65 -17.70
CA LEU A 286 -6.90 -2.36 -17.44
C LEU A 286 -7.92 -1.25 -17.16
N GLU A 287 -9.10 -1.28 -17.79
CA GLU A 287 -10.21 -0.36 -17.48
C GLU A 287 -10.67 -0.52 -16.02
N GLU A 288 -10.87 -1.76 -15.52
CA GLU A 288 -11.28 -1.97 -14.13
C GLU A 288 -10.15 -1.61 -13.15
N LEU A 289 -8.93 -2.09 -13.42
CA LEU A 289 -7.80 -1.95 -12.51
C LEU A 289 -7.32 -0.50 -12.38
N ILE A 290 -7.34 0.27 -13.48
CA ILE A 290 -6.79 1.62 -13.52
C ILE A 290 -7.94 2.62 -13.52
N VAL A 291 -8.80 2.64 -14.54
CA VAL A 291 -9.79 3.70 -14.71
C VAL A 291 -10.85 3.65 -13.60
N ARG A 292 -11.49 2.50 -13.36
CA ARG A 292 -12.57 2.38 -12.37
C ARG A 292 -12.04 2.50 -10.94
N ARG A 293 -10.95 1.80 -10.63
CA ARG A 293 -10.33 1.84 -9.31
C ARG A 293 -9.78 3.24 -8.98
N GLU A 294 -9.04 3.87 -9.87
CA GLU A 294 -8.44 5.18 -9.59
C GLU A 294 -9.45 6.33 -9.69
N LEU A 295 -10.58 6.15 -10.39
CA LEU A 295 -11.74 7.04 -10.24
C LEU A 295 -12.27 7.05 -8.80
N SER A 296 -12.29 5.90 -8.13
CA SER A 296 -12.70 5.83 -6.73
C SER A 296 -11.71 6.59 -5.82
N MET A 297 -10.41 6.50 -6.11
CA MET A 297 -9.38 7.27 -5.38
C MET A 297 -9.49 8.78 -5.68
N ASN A 298 -9.76 9.16 -6.92
CA ASN A 298 -10.04 10.55 -7.32
C ASN A 298 -11.25 11.12 -6.57
N PHE A 299 -12.35 10.37 -6.52
CA PHE A 299 -13.57 10.74 -5.78
C PHE A 299 -13.28 10.96 -4.30
N VAL A 300 -12.68 9.97 -3.62
CA VAL A 300 -12.33 10.07 -2.19
C VAL A 300 -11.34 11.21 -1.91
N PHE A 301 -10.41 11.47 -2.83
CA PHE A 301 -9.42 12.53 -2.66
C PHE A 301 -10.02 13.93 -2.74
N TYR A 302 -10.85 14.19 -3.75
CA TYR A 302 -11.41 15.51 -4.05
C TYR A 302 -12.73 15.81 -3.33
N ASN A 303 -13.48 14.78 -2.94
CA ASN A 303 -14.77 14.95 -2.26
C ASN A 303 -14.65 14.64 -0.76
N PRO A 304 -14.59 15.65 0.13
CA PRO A 304 -14.45 15.41 1.58
C PRO A 304 -15.67 14.72 2.21
N ARG A 305 -16.79 14.65 1.48
CA ARG A 305 -18.08 14.10 1.89
C ARG A 305 -18.37 12.73 1.25
N TYR A 306 -17.34 12.06 0.71
CA TYR A 306 -17.44 10.83 -0.10
C TYR A 306 -18.25 9.68 0.52
N ASP A 307 -18.50 9.70 1.83
CA ASP A 307 -19.23 8.72 2.62
C ASP A 307 -20.60 9.24 3.12
N SER A 308 -21.16 10.25 2.45
CA SER A 308 -22.46 10.84 2.79
C SER A 308 -23.31 11.10 1.54
N TYR A 309 -24.63 11.26 1.74
CA TYR A 309 -25.59 11.57 0.66
C TYR A 309 -25.25 12.87 -0.09
N ASP A 310 -24.59 13.81 0.57
CA ASP A 310 -24.15 15.09 0.00
C ASP A 310 -23.11 14.94 -1.12
N ALA A 311 -22.50 13.76 -1.28
CA ALA A 311 -21.52 13.49 -2.33
C ALA A 311 -22.12 12.90 -3.61
N ILE A 312 -23.43 12.67 -3.65
CA ILE A 312 -24.12 12.25 -4.87
C ILE A 312 -24.18 13.45 -5.85
N PRO A 313 -23.84 13.26 -7.14
CA PRO A 313 -23.89 14.31 -8.17
C PRO A 313 -25.26 14.96 -8.39
#